data_AF-A0A9Q0JJP4-F1
#
_entry.id   AF-A0A9Q0JJP4-F1
#
_cell.length_a   1.000
_cell.length_b   1.000
_cell.length_c   1.000
_cell.angle_alpha   90.00
_cell.angle_beta   90.00
_cell.angle_gamma   90.00
#
_symmetry.space_group_name_H-M   'P 1'
#
loop_
_entity.id
_entity.type
_entity.pdbx_description
1 polymer ?
#
loop_
_entity_poly.entity_id
_entity_poly.type
_entity_poly.pdbx_seq_one_letter_code
_entity_poly.pdbx_strand_id
1 'polypeptide(L)'
;MTLRRKNNWILADAEETSSVDYNSDTLFRPVKVIGDNRIALCNLGNKKYCQKLEEGTSCCLSATASTTASEARMEFKELVVSRHISRVHFRLKEAKIYGKTPIILTEEEYENTTSKSATKHINIPLEHTLRGSWGSIASYKSSNVKTSIRSGIPVMGEAGLTLDISGEVSWKQYLY
;
A
#
# COMPACT_ATOMS: atom_id res chain seq x y z
N MET A 1 1.42 20.63 18.58
CA MET A 1 1.85 19.23 18.41
C MET A 1 1.65 18.48 19.74
N THR A 2 1.45 17.16 19.76
CA THR A 2 1.20 16.40 21.01
C THR A 2 2.50 15.94 21.68
N LEU A 3 2.53 15.89 23.01
CA LEU A 3 3.68 15.52 23.83
C LEU A 3 3.25 14.54 24.94
N ARG A 4 4.02 13.47 25.11
CA ARG A 4 3.94 12.60 26.28
C ARG A 4 4.67 13.22 27.48
N ARG A 5 4.01 13.35 28.62
CA ARG A 5 4.62 13.80 29.90
C ARG A 5 5.22 12.63 30.68
N LYS A 6 5.97 12.92 31.77
CA LYS A 6 6.59 11.90 32.64
C LYS A 6 5.60 10.85 33.18
N ASN A 7 4.35 11.25 33.44
CA ASN A 7 3.27 10.37 33.87
C ASN A 7 2.54 9.65 32.73
N ASN A 8 3.04 9.76 31.48
CA ASN A 8 2.52 9.15 30.25
C ASN A 8 1.21 9.75 29.69
N TRP A 9 0.66 10.79 30.33
CA TRP A 9 -0.43 11.56 29.73
C TRP A 9 0.01 12.24 28.44
N ILE A 10 -0.88 12.27 27.45
CA ILE A 10 -0.68 12.94 26.17
C ILE A 10 -1.38 14.30 26.21
N LEU A 11 -0.62 15.38 26.04
CA LEU A 11 -1.11 16.75 25.98
C LEU A 11 -0.80 17.36 24.62
N ALA A 12 -1.63 18.29 24.15
CA ALA A 12 -1.43 19.01 22.89
C ALA A 12 -0.65 20.32 23.10
N ASP A 13 0.44 20.28 23.86
CA ASP A 13 1.17 21.45 24.37
C ASP A 13 2.66 21.45 23.99
N ALA A 14 3.06 20.67 22.99
CA ALA A 14 4.43 20.70 22.50
C ALA A 14 4.69 22.01 21.74
N GLU A 15 5.63 22.82 22.22
CA GLU A 15 6.12 24.02 21.54
C GLU A 15 6.94 23.65 20.30
N GLU A 16 6.75 24.35 19.19
CA GLU A 16 7.55 24.22 17.97
C GLU A 16 8.97 24.75 18.18
N THR A 17 9.81 23.97 18.83
CA THR A 17 11.26 24.21 18.86
C THR A 17 11.95 23.25 17.88
N SER A 18 13.15 23.60 17.39
CA SER A 18 13.97 22.76 16.52
C SER A 18 14.34 21.38 17.12
N SER A 19 13.98 21.12 18.38
CA SER A 19 14.16 19.86 19.09
C SER A 19 13.00 18.87 18.94
N VAL A 20 11.85 19.30 18.40
CA VAL A 20 10.61 18.51 18.35
C VAL A 20 10.75 17.28 17.45
N ASP A 21 11.52 17.37 16.37
CA ASP A 21 11.84 16.24 15.49
C ASP A 21 12.69 15.16 16.17
N TYR A 22 13.40 15.52 17.25
CA TYR A 22 14.25 14.60 18.03
C TYR A 22 13.59 14.11 19.31
N ASN A 23 12.49 14.74 19.73
CA ASN A 23 11.80 14.33 20.94
C ASN A 23 10.86 13.16 20.65
N SER A 24 11.35 11.93 20.89
CA SER A 24 10.54 10.72 20.72
C SER A 24 9.21 10.71 21.51
N ASP A 25 9.04 11.58 22.51
CA ASP A 25 7.77 11.74 23.23
C ASP A 25 6.68 12.46 22.44
N THR A 26 7.03 13.18 21.37
CA THR A 26 6.08 13.81 20.43
C THR A 26 5.78 12.92 19.23
N LEU A 27 6.52 11.82 19.06
CA LEU A 27 6.40 10.94 17.90
C LEU A 27 5.55 9.72 18.21
N PHE A 28 4.66 9.40 17.28
CA PHE A 28 3.74 8.28 17.40
C PHE A 28 3.72 7.46 16.12
N ARG A 29 3.70 6.13 16.27
CA ARG A 29 3.62 5.19 15.16
C ARG A 29 2.26 4.48 15.17
N PRO A 30 1.48 4.55 14.07
CA PRO A 30 0.28 3.75 13.93
C PRO A 30 0.64 2.27 13.73
N VAL A 31 -0.04 1.39 14.47
CA VAL A 31 0.12 -0.07 14.44
C VAL A 31 -1.22 -0.70 14.08
N LYS A 32 -1.25 -1.51 13.01
CA LYS A 32 -2.45 -2.26 12.62
C LYS A 32 -2.75 -3.32 13.69
N VAL A 33 -4.00 -3.40 14.13
CA VAL A 33 -4.46 -4.49 15.01
C VAL A 33 -4.80 -5.70 14.14
N ILE A 34 -4.19 -6.85 14.44
CA ILE A 34 -4.43 -8.08 13.65
C ILE A 34 -5.88 -8.54 13.89
N GLY A 35 -6.62 -8.80 12.80
CA GLY A 35 -8.01 -9.25 12.87
C GLY A 35 -9.04 -8.16 13.23
N ASP A 36 -8.64 -6.89 13.30
CA ASP A 36 -9.53 -5.74 13.57
C ASP A 36 -9.26 -4.64 12.53
N ASN A 37 -10.27 -3.82 12.21
CA ASN A 37 -10.14 -2.68 11.30
C ASN A 37 -9.68 -1.40 12.01
N ARG A 38 -9.40 -1.48 13.31
CA ARG A 38 -8.86 -0.39 14.13
C ARG A 38 -7.33 -0.40 14.14
N ILE A 39 -6.77 0.73 14.54
CA ILE A 39 -5.33 0.89 14.78
C ILE A 39 -5.06 1.07 16.26
N ALA A 40 -3.83 0.85 16.68
CA ALA A 40 -3.31 1.34 17.95
C ALA A 40 -2.21 2.38 17.68
N LEU A 41 -2.04 3.33 18.59
CA LEU A 41 -1.03 4.39 18.44
C LEU A 41 0.10 4.18 19.44
N CYS A 42 1.29 3.80 18.98
CA CYS A 42 2.45 3.54 19.82
C CYS A 42 3.30 4.82 19.95
N ASN A 43 3.52 5.29 21.18
CA ASN A 43 4.45 6.40 21.44
C ASN A 43 5.90 5.92 21.30
N LEU A 44 6.73 6.68 20.58
CA LEU A 44 8.11 6.26 20.32
C LEU A 44 9.05 6.48 21.51
N GLY A 45 8.70 7.34 22.47
CA GLY A 45 9.51 7.59 23.65
C GLY A 45 9.44 6.47 24.68
N ASN A 46 8.24 6.00 25.02
CA ASN A 46 8.07 4.92 26.02
C ASN A 46 7.70 3.54 25.43
N LYS A 47 7.51 3.45 24.11
CA LYS A 47 7.12 2.22 23.38
C LYS A 47 5.78 1.60 23.82
N LYS A 48 4.93 2.37 24.51
CA LYS A 48 3.59 1.95 24.92
C LYS A 48 2.52 2.47 23.96
N TYR A 49 1.35 1.84 24.00
CA TYR A 49 0.19 2.23 23.22
C TYR A 49 -0.66 3.26 23.97
N CYS A 50 -1.22 4.17 23.19
CA CYS A 50 -2.18 5.15 23.67
C CYS A 50 -3.50 4.44 23.96
N GLN A 51 -4.07 4.70 25.14
CA GLN A 51 -5.36 4.20 25.57
C GLN A 51 -6.15 5.31 26.24
N LYS A 52 -7.47 5.12 26.31
CA LYS A 52 -8.35 5.90 27.18
C LYS A 52 -8.02 5.57 28.64
N LEU A 53 -7.73 6.57 29.46
CA LEU A 53 -7.56 6.40 30.90
C LEU A 53 -8.45 7.41 31.64
N GLU A 54 -9.09 6.93 32.70
CA GLU A 54 -9.97 7.72 33.55
C GLU A 54 -9.23 8.05 34.85
N GLU A 55 -9.15 9.34 35.19
CA GLU A 55 -8.62 9.83 36.46
C GLU A 55 -9.63 10.79 37.08
N GLY A 56 -10.32 10.33 38.14
CA GLY A 56 -11.43 11.07 38.74
C GLY A 56 -12.60 11.22 37.76
N THR A 57 -13.00 12.46 37.50
CA THR A 57 -14.08 12.81 36.54
C THR A 57 -13.58 13.04 35.11
N SER A 58 -12.27 12.97 34.88
CA SER A 58 -11.65 13.27 33.60
C SER A 58 -11.27 11.99 32.86
N CYS A 59 -11.60 11.95 31.57
CA CYS A 59 -11.18 10.90 30.65
C CYS A 59 -10.22 11.51 29.63
N CYS A 60 -8.97 11.05 29.62
CA CYS A 60 -7.93 11.58 28.76
C CYS A 60 -7.13 10.48 28.05
N LEU A 61 -6.31 10.88 27.09
CA LEU A 61 -5.45 9.97 26.35
C LEU A 61 -4.10 9.77 27.06
N SER A 62 -3.69 8.51 27.25
CA SER A 62 -2.43 8.16 27.92
C SER A 62 -1.69 7.03 27.20
N ALA A 63 -0.36 7.15 27.06
CA ALA A 63 0.50 6.10 26.52
C ALA A 63 0.90 5.08 27.60
N THR A 64 -0.05 4.36 28.17
CA THR A 64 0.19 3.40 29.28
C THR A 64 -0.05 1.93 28.93
N ALA A 65 -0.73 1.63 27.83
CA ALA A 65 -1.03 0.25 27.45
C ALA A 65 0.22 -0.47 26.93
N SER A 66 0.46 -1.69 27.41
CA SER A 66 1.57 -2.53 26.91
C SER A 66 1.19 -3.36 25.68
N THR A 67 -0.11 -3.47 25.38
CA THR A 67 -0.65 -4.29 24.28
C THR A 67 -1.71 -3.52 23.50
N THR A 68 -2.20 -4.09 22.40
CA THR A 68 -3.29 -3.57 21.58
C THR A 68 -4.68 -4.03 22.07
N ALA A 69 -4.83 -4.13 23.40
CA ALA A 69 -6.10 -4.42 24.05
C ALA A 69 -7.19 -3.39 23.68
N SER A 70 -8.45 -3.72 23.94
CA SER A 70 -9.64 -2.97 23.49
C SER A 70 -9.54 -1.46 23.66
N GLU A 71 -9.08 -1.03 24.83
CA GLU A 71 -8.95 0.35 25.28
C GLU A 71 -7.84 1.13 24.57
N ALA A 72 -6.90 0.42 23.94
CA ALA A 72 -5.84 0.99 23.11
C ALA A 72 -6.18 0.98 21.60
N ARG A 73 -7.36 0.48 21.22
CA ARG A 73 -7.81 0.45 19.83
C ARG A 73 -8.55 1.73 19.49
N MET A 74 -8.13 2.37 18.41
CA MET A 74 -8.66 3.62 17.91
C MET A 74 -9.24 3.41 16.52
N GLU A 75 -10.43 3.96 16.30
CA GLU A 75 -10.98 4.08 14.97
C GLU A 75 -10.35 5.28 14.27
N PHE A 76 -9.69 5.04 13.14
CA PHE A 76 -9.14 6.10 12.31
C PHE A 76 -10.18 6.53 11.26
N LYS A 77 -10.81 7.68 11.50
CA LYS A 77 -11.71 8.33 10.55
C LYS A 77 -10.96 9.40 9.79
N GLU A 78 -10.78 9.16 8.50
CA GLU A 78 -10.22 10.17 7.61
C GLU A 78 -11.36 11.08 7.12
N LEU A 79 -11.23 12.40 7.31
CA LEU A 79 -12.22 13.38 6.85
C LEU A 79 -12.03 13.73 5.36
N VAL A 80 -11.86 12.72 4.51
CA VAL A 80 -11.73 12.88 3.07
C VAL A 80 -12.78 12.04 2.36
N VAL A 81 -13.39 12.62 1.33
CA VAL A 81 -14.43 11.96 0.52
C VAL A 81 -13.82 10.90 -0.38
N SER A 82 -12.64 11.18 -0.95
CA SER A 82 -11.90 10.28 -1.82
C SER A 82 -10.42 10.64 -1.87
N ARG A 83 -9.60 9.70 -2.34
CA ARG A 83 -8.18 9.88 -2.61
C ARG A 83 -7.89 9.52 -4.06
N HIS A 84 -7.13 10.37 -4.75
CA HIS A 84 -6.66 10.13 -6.10
C HIS A 84 -5.12 10.06 -6.10
N ILE A 85 -4.56 8.90 -6.43
CA ILE A 85 -3.11 8.69 -6.55
C ILE A 85 -2.72 8.90 -8.01
N SER A 86 -1.72 9.74 -8.25
CA SER A 86 -1.22 10.05 -9.59
C SER A 86 0.30 10.19 -9.60
N ARG A 87 0.88 10.34 -10.80
CA ARG A 87 2.34 10.47 -11.00
C ARG A 87 3.11 9.32 -10.37
N VAL A 88 2.66 8.09 -10.63
CA VAL A 88 3.35 6.90 -10.16
C VAL A 88 4.63 6.71 -10.96
N HIS A 89 5.75 6.56 -10.26
CA HIS A 89 7.07 6.33 -10.85
C HIS A 89 7.50 4.89 -10.56
N PHE A 90 7.70 4.11 -11.62
CA PHE A 90 8.19 2.74 -11.50
C PHE A 90 9.71 2.72 -11.56
N ARG A 91 10.34 2.04 -10.60
CA ARG A 91 11.76 1.71 -10.64
C ARG A 91 11.99 0.45 -11.45
N LEU A 92 11.78 0.54 -12.77
CA LEU A 92 11.86 -0.62 -13.68
C LEU A 92 13.23 -1.33 -13.66
N LYS A 93 14.30 -0.61 -13.32
CA LYS A 93 15.65 -1.19 -13.16
C LYS A 93 15.76 -2.19 -11.99
N GLU A 94 14.89 -2.07 -11.00
CA GLU A 94 14.86 -2.95 -9.81
C GLU A 94 13.76 -4.03 -9.92
N ALA A 95 13.02 -4.04 -11.03
CA ALA A 95 11.91 -4.96 -11.20
C ALA A 95 12.41 -6.40 -11.43
N LYS A 96 11.62 -7.36 -10.94
CA LYS A 96 11.93 -8.78 -10.99
C LYS A 96 10.91 -9.51 -11.86
N ILE A 97 11.41 -10.42 -12.69
CA ILE A 97 10.59 -11.27 -13.55
C ILE A 97 10.54 -12.66 -12.91
N TYR A 98 9.32 -13.18 -12.73
CA TYR A 98 9.08 -14.50 -12.17
C TYR A 98 8.24 -15.34 -13.13
N GLY A 99 8.36 -16.66 -13.06
CA GLY A 99 7.42 -17.59 -13.70
C GLY A 99 7.31 -17.43 -15.22
N LYS A 100 8.41 -17.12 -15.92
CA LYS A 100 8.41 -17.06 -17.39
C LYS A 100 8.33 -18.48 -17.94
N THR A 101 7.20 -18.82 -18.53
CA THR A 101 6.99 -20.11 -19.18
C THR A 101 6.56 -19.88 -20.63
N PRO A 102 7.25 -20.46 -21.63
CA PRO A 102 6.81 -20.36 -23.01
C PRO A 102 5.46 -21.09 -23.15
N ILE A 103 4.55 -20.48 -23.91
CA ILE A 103 3.25 -21.06 -24.25
C ILE A 103 3.21 -21.19 -25.76
N ILE A 104 2.91 -22.39 -26.26
CA ILE A 104 2.67 -22.63 -27.67
C ILE A 104 1.24 -22.15 -27.96
N LEU A 105 1.10 -21.10 -28.77
CA LEU A 105 -0.20 -20.53 -29.13
C LEU A 105 -0.88 -21.33 -30.25
N THR A 106 -0.11 -21.75 -31.25
CA THR A 106 -0.55 -22.62 -32.33
C THR A 106 0.64 -23.45 -32.83
N GLU A 107 0.36 -24.62 -33.36
CA GLU A 107 1.30 -25.50 -34.03
C GLU A 107 0.67 -25.91 -35.36
N GLU A 108 1.33 -25.59 -36.47
CA GLU A 108 0.87 -25.94 -37.80
C GLU A 108 2.04 -26.49 -38.61
N GLU A 109 1.86 -27.64 -39.25
CA GLU A 109 2.86 -28.27 -40.09
C GLU A 109 2.52 -28.07 -41.56
N TYR A 110 3.53 -27.69 -42.35
CA TYR A 110 3.37 -27.43 -43.78
C TYR A 110 4.49 -28.07 -44.57
N GLU A 111 4.11 -28.87 -45.56
CA GLU A 111 5.04 -29.52 -46.47
C GLU A 111 4.92 -28.91 -47.87
N ASN A 112 6.04 -28.46 -48.45
CA ASN A 112 6.10 -28.07 -49.86
C ASN A 112 6.62 -29.25 -50.68
N THR A 113 5.72 -29.95 -51.35
CA THR A 113 6.04 -31.12 -52.19
C THR A 113 6.41 -30.74 -53.63
N THR A 114 6.62 -29.44 -53.91
CA THR A 114 6.92 -28.93 -55.26
C THR A 114 8.35 -28.42 -55.38
N SER A 115 8.88 -28.39 -56.62
CA SER A 115 10.21 -27.84 -56.92
C SER A 115 10.24 -26.31 -57.02
N LYS A 116 9.14 -25.63 -56.69
CA LYS A 116 8.99 -24.18 -56.75
C LYS A 116 8.81 -23.59 -55.35
N SER A 117 9.17 -22.32 -55.18
CA SER A 117 8.92 -21.62 -53.92
C SER A 117 7.42 -21.45 -53.67
N ALA A 118 6.99 -21.69 -52.43
CA ALA A 118 5.64 -21.46 -51.96
C ALA A 118 5.69 -20.53 -50.73
N THR A 119 4.72 -19.62 -50.63
CA THR A 119 4.60 -18.68 -49.50
C THR A 119 3.24 -18.87 -48.86
N LYS A 120 3.22 -19.00 -47.52
CA LYS A 120 1.99 -19.07 -46.72
C LYS A 120 2.01 -17.99 -45.66
N HIS A 121 0.88 -17.31 -45.48
CA HIS A 121 0.67 -16.35 -44.41
C HIS A 121 -0.08 -17.03 -43.26
N ILE A 122 0.46 -16.92 -42.05
CA ILE A 122 -0.14 -17.43 -40.83
C ILE A 122 -0.58 -16.23 -40.00
N ASN A 123 -1.87 -16.19 -39.63
CA ASN A 123 -2.44 -15.16 -38.76
C ASN A 123 -2.77 -15.79 -37.42
N ILE A 124 -2.14 -15.32 -36.35
CA ILE A 124 -2.35 -15.82 -34.98
C ILE A 124 -3.07 -14.73 -34.18
N PRO A 125 -4.40 -14.82 -33.98
CA PRO A 125 -5.09 -13.91 -33.10
C PRO A 125 -4.69 -14.20 -31.64
N LEU A 126 -4.16 -13.19 -30.94
CA LEU A 126 -3.78 -13.31 -29.54
C LEU A 126 -4.58 -12.32 -28.70
N GLU A 127 -5.46 -12.85 -27.85
CA GLU A 127 -6.09 -12.10 -26.76
C GLU A 127 -5.44 -12.51 -25.45
N HIS A 128 -4.95 -11.53 -24.69
CA HIS A 128 -4.43 -11.78 -23.35
C HIS A 128 -4.91 -10.69 -22.39
N THR A 129 -5.15 -11.10 -21.14
CA THR A 129 -5.56 -10.18 -20.07
C THR A 129 -4.37 -9.84 -19.19
N LEU A 130 -4.03 -8.56 -19.13
CA LEU A 130 -3.06 -8.05 -18.15
C LEU A 130 -3.75 -7.84 -16.80
N ARG A 131 -3.11 -8.31 -15.72
CA ARG A 131 -3.56 -8.09 -14.35
C ARG A 131 -2.46 -7.38 -13.57
N GLY A 132 -2.81 -6.25 -12.98
CA GLY A 132 -1.95 -5.52 -12.04
C GLY A 132 -2.58 -5.49 -10.66
N SER A 133 -1.78 -5.71 -9.62
CA SER A 133 -2.18 -5.47 -8.24
C SER A 133 -1.21 -4.47 -7.60
N TRP A 134 -1.73 -3.72 -6.63
CA TRP A 134 -0.97 -2.69 -5.96
C TRP A 134 -0.94 -2.97 -4.47
N GLY A 135 0.25 -3.23 -3.94
CA GLY A 135 0.48 -3.32 -2.50
C GLY A 135 0.64 -1.94 -1.87
N SER A 136 0.38 -1.84 -0.55
CA SER A 136 0.76 -0.67 0.24
C SER A 136 1.46 -1.11 1.51
N ILE A 137 2.54 -0.43 1.86
CA ILE A 137 3.25 -0.57 3.14
C ILE A 137 2.65 0.38 4.19
N ALA A 138 1.81 1.34 3.77
CA ALA A 138 1.16 2.26 4.69
C ALA A 138 0.15 1.50 5.56
N SER A 139 0.43 1.42 6.86
CA SER A 139 -0.37 0.69 7.85
C SER A 139 -1.71 1.35 8.21
N TYR A 140 -2.01 2.53 7.66
CA TYR A 140 -3.05 3.42 8.17
C TYR A 140 -4.20 3.75 7.20
N LYS A 141 -4.36 3.03 6.08
CA LYS A 141 -5.51 3.30 5.20
C LYS A 141 -6.83 3.02 5.94
N SER A 142 -7.65 4.07 6.10
CA SER A 142 -9.04 3.93 6.53
C SER A 142 -9.78 3.10 5.49
N SER A 143 -10.39 1.98 5.91
CA SER A 143 -11.07 1.02 5.03
C SER A 143 -12.23 1.64 4.23
N ASN A 144 -12.69 2.83 4.63
CA ASN A 144 -13.91 3.46 4.11
C ASN A 144 -13.64 4.59 3.11
N VAL A 145 -12.38 4.92 2.80
CA VAL A 145 -12.05 6.00 1.85
C VAL A 145 -11.91 5.44 0.43
N LYS A 146 -12.81 5.87 -0.47
CA LYS A 146 -12.71 5.55 -1.90
C LYS A 146 -11.37 6.04 -2.47
N THR A 147 -10.56 5.13 -2.99
CA THR A 147 -9.23 5.45 -3.54
C THR A 147 -9.15 5.01 -5.00
N SER A 148 -8.85 5.93 -5.91
CA SER A 148 -8.49 5.62 -7.30
C SER A 148 -6.99 5.85 -7.54
N ILE A 149 -6.44 5.16 -8.54
CA ILE A 149 -5.06 5.32 -8.97
C ILE A 149 -4.99 5.49 -10.49
N ARG A 150 -4.30 6.54 -10.92
CA ARG A 150 -3.98 6.75 -12.33
C ARG A 150 -2.51 6.48 -12.55
N SER A 151 -2.21 5.39 -13.27
CA SER A 151 -0.87 4.90 -13.53
C SER A 151 -0.83 4.07 -14.81
N GLY A 152 0.31 4.00 -15.47
CA GLY A 152 0.58 2.94 -16.43
C GLY A 152 0.76 1.58 -15.74
N ILE A 153 0.77 0.51 -16.53
CA ILE A 153 1.03 -0.86 -16.10
C ILE A 153 2.40 -1.28 -16.64
N PRO A 154 3.34 -1.74 -15.80
CA PRO A 154 4.60 -2.30 -16.29
C PRO A 154 4.35 -3.56 -17.10
N VAL A 155 4.93 -3.62 -18.29
CA VAL A 155 4.84 -4.76 -19.21
C VAL A 155 6.22 -5.18 -19.67
N MET A 156 6.34 -6.43 -20.12
CA MET A 156 7.58 -6.93 -20.74
C MET A 156 7.52 -6.66 -22.24
N GLY A 157 8.35 -5.75 -22.73
CA GLY A 157 8.59 -5.52 -24.15
C GLY A 157 9.78 -6.34 -24.66
N GLU A 158 10.07 -6.21 -25.95
CA GLU A 158 11.14 -6.94 -26.64
C GLU A 158 12.53 -6.70 -26.03
N ALA A 159 12.82 -5.44 -25.65
CA ALA A 159 14.10 -5.02 -25.07
C ALA A 159 14.14 -5.03 -23.53
N GLY A 160 13.08 -5.53 -22.87
CA GLY A 160 12.97 -5.53 -21.41
C GLY A 160 11.68 -4.87 -20.90
N LEU A 161 11.67 -4.48 -19.62
CA LEU A 161 10.48 -3.91 -18.99
C LEU A 161 10.22 -2.48 -19.48
N THR A 162 8.99 -2.23 -19.91
CA THR A 162 8.48 -0.93 -20.37
C THR A 162 7.18 -0.59 -19.64
N LEU A 163 6.66 0.63 -19.86
CA LEU A 163 5.34 1.02 -19.37
C LEU A 163 4.37 0.99 -20.52
N ASP A 164 3.30 0.21 -20.36
CA ASP A 164 2.12 0.38 -21.19
C ASP A 164 1.20 1.41 -20.52
N ILE A 165 0.79 2.41 -21.28
CA ILE A 165 -0.05 3.51 -20.78
C ILE A 165 -1.50 3.10 -20.99
N SER A 166 -2.00 2.19 -20.17
CA SER A 166 -3.42 1.82 -20.15
C SER A 166 -4.13 2.37 -18.92
N GLY A 167 -4.92 3.43 -19.14
CA GLY A 167 -6.13 3.76 -18.36
C GLY A 167 -6.00 4.16 -16.89
N GLU A 168 -7.08 4.69 -16.34
CA GLU A 168 -7.27 4.87 -14.90
C GLU A 168 -7.73 3.53 -14.30
N VAL A 169 -7.11 3.09 -13.19
CA VAL A 169 -7.43 1.80 -12.56
C VAL A 169 -7.94 2.02 -11.14
N SER A 170 -9.03 1.33 -10.77
CA SER A 170 -9.53 1.38 -9.40
C SER A 170 -8.65 0.53 -8.48
N TRP A 171 -8.18 1.11 -7.37
CA TRP A 171 -7.33 0.40 -6.41
C TRP A 171 -8.19 -0.59 -5.60
N LYS A 172 -8.01 -1.90 -5.81
CA LYS A 172 -8.66 -2.95 -5.00
C LYS A 172 -7.61 -3.60 -4.09
N GLN A 173 -7.86 -3.61 -2.79
CA GLN A 173 -7.04 -4.32 -1.82
C GLN A 173 -7.59 -5.73 -1.58
N TYR A 174 -6.70 -6.73 -1.56
CA TYR A 174 -6.98 -8.03 -0.96
C TYR A 174 -6.56 -7.95 0.51
N LEU A 175 -7.52 -8.19 1.41
CA LEU A 175 -7.27 -8.31 2.84
C LEU A 175 -6.55 -9.65 3.07
N TYR A 176 -5.30 -9.59 3.50
CA TYR A 176 -4.61 -10.69 4.18
C TYR A 176 -4.45 -10.32 5.65
#